data_AF-A0A257N7Q8-F1
#
_entry.id   AF-A0A257N7Q8-F1
#
_cell.length_a   1.000
_cell.length_b   1.000
_cell.length_c   1.000
_cell.angle_alpha   90.00
_cell.angle_beta   90.00
_cell.angle_gamma   90.00
#
_symmetry.space_group_name_H-M   'P 1'
#
loop_
_entity.id
_entity.type
_entity.pdbx_description
1 polymer ?
#
loop_
_entity_poly.entity_id
_entity_poly.type
_entity_poly.pdbx_seq_one_letter_code
_entity_poly.pdbx_strand_id
1 'polypeptide(L)'
;MNIFSFFGKLFAGESTAQDANLPLKINFNSTVTFEINPILSAMTHGAMIDVLLDNLKVLRVKSISSIKIDGMENKKIHRFYFNQEGERKRLFLQTLSDSNNVENIDEILFCSSVTEPPTGEEDILFFLGDNESGLGEPSYNFSREDLYTFLSRAEVDKRLAVNGDEDGVTYSRANEEEDFMPAFNGVETVIFDANGTTGESRRIMNLMPHSRSLQNSLFEELIVAFWVTTSHNGKEITIEDQLPLAEYIFAIKLERTNIKVI
;
A
#
# COMPACT_ATOMS: atom_id res chain seq x y z
N MET A 1 -4.54 -16.65 20.34
CA MET A 1 -5.16 -17.35 19.20
C MET A 1 -4.03 -17.82 18.31
N ASN A 2 -3.89 -19.13 18.08
CA ASN A 2 -2.65 -19.74 17.56
C ASN A 2 -2.63 -19.71 16.01
N ILE A 3 -1.63 -19.07 15.40
CA ILE A 3 -1.46 -18.94 13.92
C ILE A 3 -1.45 -20.31 13.22
N PHE A 4 -0.99 -21.36 13.92
CA PHE A 4 -1.04 -22.74 13.46
C PHE A 4 -2.45 -23.26 13.12
N SER A 5 -3.50 -22.71 13.73
CA SER A 5 -4.89 -23.12 13.44
C SER A 5 -5.43 -22.58 12.11
N PHE A 6 -4.84 -21.51 11.57
CA PHE A 6 -5.31 -20.93 10.30
C PHE A 6 -4.81 -21.75 9.11
N PHE A 7 -3.54 -22.18 9.13
CA PHE A 7 -2.97 -23.03 8.09
C PHE A 7 -3.41 -24.51 8.20
N GLY A 8 -3.62 -25.04 9.41
CA GLY A 8 -4.03 -26.44 9.61
C GLY A 8 -5.47 -26.77 9.18
N LYS A 9 -6.39 -25.79 9.19
CA LYS A 9 -7.77 -26.00 8.71
C LYS A 9 -7.91 -25.91 7.18
N LEU A 10 -6.84 -25.59 6.46
CA LEU A 10 -6.87 -25.45 5.01
C LEU A 10 -6.75 -26.78 4.24
N PHE A 11 -6.32 -27.86 4.91
CA PHE A 11 -6.05 -29.15 4.25
C PHE A 11 -7.05 -30.26 4.60
N ALA A 12 -8.11 -29.95 5.35
CA ALA A 12 -9.14 -30.92 5.72
C ALA A 12 -10.53 -30.26 5.74
N GLY A 13 -11.10 -30.09 4.56
CA GLY A 13 -12.45 -29.55 4.33
C GLY A 13 -12.52 -28.96 2.92
N GLU A 14 -13.66 -29.10 2.25
CA GLU A 14 -13.88 -28.67 0.86
C GLU A 14 -13.16 -27.35 0.53
N SER A 15 -12.25 -27.41 -0.46
CA SER A 15 -11.41 -26.29 -0.92
C SER A 15 -12.27 -25.13 -1.42
N THR A 16 -12.69 -24.26 -0.51
CA THR A 16 -13.27 -22.97 -0.84
C THR A 16 -12.12 -22.07 -1.29
N ALA A 17 -12.23 -21.48 -2.48
CA ALA A 17 -11.22 -20.57 -3.02
C ALA A 17 -10.96 -19.43 -2.01
N GLN A 18 -9.69 -19.18 -1.70
CA GLN A 18 -9.32 -18.17 -0.69
C GLN A 18 -9.55 -16.74 -1.17
N ASP A 19 -9.72 -16.55 -2.48
CA ASP A 19 -10.07 -15.28 -3.10
C ASP A 19 -11.59 -15.07 -3.26
N ALA A 20 -12.42 -15.91 -2.62
CA ALA A 20 -13.87 -15.72 -2.63
C ALA A 20 -14.30 -14.60 -1.68
N ASN A 21 -15.38 -13.89 -2.04
CA ASN A 21 -15.99 -12.82 -1.23
C ASN A 21 -15.01 -11.68 -0.89
N LEU A 22 -14.33 -11.17 -1.90
CA LEU A 22 -13.46 -10.00 -1.79
C LEU A 22 -14.21 -8.72 -2.23
N PRO A 23 -13.79 -7.54 -1.74
CA PRO A 23 -14.36 -6.26 -2.16
C PRO A 23 -14.40 -6.09 -3.68
N LEU A 24 -15.42 -5.37 -4.16
CA LEU A 24 -15.63 -5.09 -5.58
C LEU A 24 -15.81 -6.33 -6.47
N LYS A 25 -15.95 -7.52 -5.87
CA LYS A 25 -15.99 -8.82 -6.57
C LYS A 25 -14.72 -9.11 -7.37
N ILE A 26 -13.59 -8.56 -6.93
CA ILE A 26 -12.28 -8.79 -7.54
C ILE A 26 -11.69 -10.07 -6.97
N ASN A 27 -11.33 -11.00 -7.85
CA ASN A 27 -10.69 -12.27 -7.49
C ASN A 27 -9.33 -12.39 -8.20
N PHE A 28 -8.61 -13.47 -7.93
CA PHE A 28 -7.36 -13.76 -8.61
C PHE A 28 -7.61 -13.88 -10.12
N ASN A 29 -6.70 -13.36 -10.96
CA ASN A 29 -6.86 -13.25 -12.41
C ASN A 29 -8.03 -12.39 -12.92
N SER A 30 -8.84 -11.75 -12.07
CA SER A 30 -9.83 -10.77 -12.51
C SER A 30 -9.18 -9.68 -13.35
N THR A 31 -9.90 -9.21 -14.36
CA THR A 31 -9.48 -8.07 -15.15
C THR A 31 -10.15 -6.82 -14.61
N VAL A 32 -9.34 -5.82 -14.29
CA VAL A 32 -9.78 -4.52 -13.78
C VAL A 32 -9.42 -3.45 -14.80
N THR A 33 -10.37 -2.56 -15.04
CA THR A 33 -10.20 -1.39 -15.90
C THR A 33 -10.57 -0.15 -15.10
N PHE A 34 -9.83 0.93 -15.36
CA PHE A 34 -9.99 2.20 -14.64
C PHE A 34 -10.48 3.28 -15.58
N GLU A 35 -11.35 4.14 -15.09
CA GLU A 35 -11.52 5.45 -15.69
C GLU A 35 -10.21 6.22 -15.55
N ILE A 36 -9.65 6.64 -16.68
CA ILE A 36 -8.33 7.28 -16.71
C ILE A 36 -8.37 8.70 -16.14
N ASN A 37 -9.52 9.38 -16.24
CA ASN A 37 -9.64 10.82 -15.94
C ASN A 37 -9.21 11.19 -14.51
N PRO A 38 -9.63 10.49 -13.43
CA PRO A 38 -9.19 10.83 -12.08
C PRO A 38 -7.67 10.68 -11.89
N ILE A 39 -7.10 9.60 -12.43
CA ILE A 39 -5.65 9.32 -12.32
C ILE A 39 -4.84 10.34 -13.12
N LEU A 40 -5.24 10.59 -14.37
CA LEU A 40 -4.62 11.60 -15.22
C LEU A 40 -4.72 12.99 -14.57
N SER A 41 -5.89 13.34 -14.04
CA SER A 41 -6.09 14.62 -13.36
C SER A 41 -5.14 14.78 -12.18
N ALA A 42 -5.04 13.79 -11.28
CA ALA A 42 -4.12 13.86 -10.15
C ALA A 42 -2.66 14.02 -10.61
N MET A 43 -2.23 13.26 -11.62
CA MET A 43 -0.88 13.38 -12.19
C MET A 43 -0.62 14.77 -12.79
N THR A 44 -1.60 15.36 -13.49
CA THR A 44 -1.47 16.72 -14.04
C THR A 44 -1.43 17.80 -12.96
N HIS A 45 -1.93 17.51 -11.75
CA HIS A 45 -1.89 18.38 -10.59
C HIS A 45 -0.76 18.03 -9.61
N GLY A 46 0.25 17.29 -10.08
CA GLY A 46 1.50 17.08 -9.35
C GLY A 46 1.56 15.85 -8.44
N ALA A 47 0.59 14.93 -8.51
CA ALA A 47 0.67 13.66 -7.77
C ALA A 47 1.92 12.85 -8.16
N MET A 48 2.54 12.18 -7.19
CA MET A 48 3.74 11.33 -7.31
C MET A 48 3.44 9.87 -7.68
N ILE A 49 2.21 9.54 -8.09
CA ILE A 49 1.85 8.22 -8.63
C ILE A 49 2.70 7.82 -9.85
N ASP A 50 3.39 6.68 -9.79
CA ASP A 50 4.17 6.12 -10.90
C ASP A 50 3.31 5.15 -11.74
N VAL A 51 2.74 5.66 -12.83
CA VAL A 51 2.01 4.81 -13.78
C VAL A 51 2.06 5.34 -15.22
N LEU A 52 2.20 4.41 -16.17
CA LEU A 52 1.98 4.69 -17.58
C LEU A 52 0.49 4.49 -17.89
N LEU A 53 -0.19 5.56 -18.34
CA LEU A 53 -1.65 5.55 -18.52
C LEU A 53 -2.14 4.48 -19.51
N ASP A 54 -1.33 4.11 -20.50
CA ASP A 54 -1.67 3.03 -21.44
C ASP A 54 -1.79 1.66 -20.75
N ASN A 55 -1.09 1.46 -19.63
CA ASN A 55 -1.19 0.23 -18.84
C ASN A 55 -2.52 0.14 -18.08
N LEU A 56 -3.24 1.25 -17.87
CA LEU A 56 -4.48 1.29 -17.08
C LEU A 56 -5.71 0.73 -17.82
N LYS A 57 -5.60 0.53 -19.14
CA LYS A 57 -6.75 0.09 -19.96
C LYS A 57 -7.24 -1.30 -19.59
N VAL A 58 -6.33 -2.20 -19.25
CA VAL A 58 -6.62 -3.59 -18.87
C VAL A 58 -5.52 -4.08 -17.93
N LEU A 59 -5.82 -4.16 -16.64
CA LEU A 59 -4.93 -4.71 -15.63
C LEU A 59 -5.48 -6.05 -15.13
N ARG A 60 -4.63 -7.05 -15.01
CA ARG A 60 -5.02 -8.35 -14.44
C ARG A 60 -4.47 -8.45 -13.02
N VAL A 61 -5.31 -8.87 -12.08
CA VAL A 61 -4.88 -9.16 -10.71
C VAL A 61 -3.95 -10.36 -10.69
N LYS A 62 -2.77 -10.16 -10.11
CA LYS A 62 -1.66 -11.13 -10.02
C LYS A 62 -1.44 -11.66 -8.62
N SER A 63 -1.82 -10.90 -7.61
CA SER A 63 -1.82 -11.32 -6.22
C SER A 63 -2.79 -10.46 -5.43
N ILE A 64 -3.22 -10.98 -4.29
CA ILE A 64 -4.19 -10.33 -3.43
C ILE A 64 -3.64 -10.37 -2.02
N SER A 65 -3.74 -9.25 -1.30
CA SER A 65 -3.47 -9.25 0.13
C SER A 65 -4.65 -8.84 0.97
N SER A 66 -4.64 -9.34 2.20
CA SER A 66 -5.52 -8.96 3.29
C SER A 66 -4.65 -8.44 4.42
N ILE A 67 -4.89 -7.21 4.84
CA ILE A 67 -4.17 -6.57 5.94
C ILE A 67 -5.10 -6.42 7.13
N LYS A 68 -4.57 -6.78 8.30
CA LYS A 68 -5.18 -6.54 9.61
C LYS A 68 -4.27 -5.60 10.40
N ILE A 69 -4.83 -4.49 10.85
CA ILE A 69 -4.15 -3.51 11.68
C ILE A 69 -4.61 -3.71 13.12
N ASP A 70 -3.65 -3.71 14.05
CA ASP A 70 -3.92 -3.84 15.48
C ASP A 70 -4.73 -2.62 15.96
N GLY A 71 -5.84 -2.86 16.68
CA GLY A 71 -6.76 -1.80 17.13
C GLY A 71 -7.81 -1.35 16.10
N MET A 72 -7.85 -1.97 14.89
CA MET A 72 -8.86 -1.71 13.86
C MET A 72 -9.63 -2.98 13.48
N GLU A 73 -10.13 -3.75 14.45
CA GLU A 73 -10.70 -5.09 14.23
C GLU A 73 -12.01 -5.09 13.42
N ASN A 74 -12.72 -3.97 13.41
CA ASN A 74 -13.95 -3.77 12.63
C ASN A 74 -13.68 -3.36 11.17
N LYS A 75 -12.41 -3.17 10.78
CA LYS A 75 -12.00 -2.82 9.43
C LYS A 75 -11.10 -3.88 8.82
N LYS A 76 -11.08 -3.91 7.49
CA LYS A 76 -10.21 -4.80 6.72
C LYS A 76 -9.73 -4.08 5.48
N ILE A 77 -8.41 -4.14 5.28
CA ILE A 77 -7.77 -3.60 4.09
C ILE A 77 -7.49 -4.75 3.13
N HIS A 78 -7.83 -4.59 1.85
CA HIS A 78 -7.40 -5.51 0.79
C HIS A 78 -6.61 -4.76 -0.26
N ARG A 79 -5.52 -5.36 -0.75
CA ARG A 79 -4.76 -4.86 -1.91
C ARG A 79 -4.86 -5.86 -3.05
N PHE A 80 -5.12 -5.36 -4.26
CA PHE A 80 -5.19 -6.14 -5.49
C PHE A 80 -4.03 -5.71 -6.40
N TYR A 81 -2.97 -6.52 -6.43
CA TYR A 81 -1.73 -6.17 -7.14
C TYR A 81 -1.81 -6.57 -8.61
N PHE A 82 -1.26 -5.72 -9.48
CA PHE A 82 -1.25 -5.91 -10.93
C PHE A 82 0.14 -6.33 -11.48
N ASN A 83 1.18 -6.18 -10.67
CA ASN A 83 2.55 -6.56 -10.95
C ASN A 83 2.85 -8.00 -10.53
N GLN A 84 3.98 -8.56 -10.99
CA GLN A 84 4.44 -9.86 -10.52
C GLN A 84 5.01 -9.76 -9.09
N GLU A 85 5.01 -10.89 -8.39
CA GLU A 85 5.70 -11.03 -7.10
C GLU A 85 7.19 -10.66 -7.24
N GLY A 86 7.74 -10.00 -6.23
CA GLY A 86 9.16 -9.63 -6.17
C GLY A 86 9.54 -8.34 -6.90
N GLU A 87 8.60 -7.73 -7.63
CA GLU A 87 8.82 -6.39 -8.19
C GLU A 87 8.92 -5.35 -7.06
N ARG A 88 9.98 -4.52 -7.13
CA ARG A 88 10.23 -3.43 -6.17
C ARG A 88 9.22 -2.30 -6.31
N LYS A 89 8.84 -1.99 -7.55
CA LYS A 89 7.78 -1.04 -7.87
C LYS A 89 6.49 -1.80 -8.09
N ARG A 90 5.41 -1.38 -7.46
CA ARG A 90 4.11 -2.06 -7.55
C ARG A 90 3.00 -1.10 -7.86
N LEU A 91 2.00 -1.60 -8.55
CA LEU A 91 0.74 -0.94 -8.84
C LEU A 91 -0.38 -1.83 -8.30
N PHE A 92 -1.26 -1.25 -7.51
CA PHE A 92 -2.36 -1.99 -6.91
C PHE A 92 -3.57 -1.09 -6.61
N LEU A 93 -4.71 -1.74 -6.45
CA LEU A 93 -5.91 -1.13 -5.89
C LEU A 93 -5.99 -1.50 -4.41
N GLN A 94 -6.11 -0.52 -3.52
CA GLN A 94 -6.36 -0.75 -2.11
C GLN A 94 -7.81 -0.42 -1.77
N THR A 95 -8.43 -1.22 -0.92
CA THR A 95 -9.77 -0.97 -0.38
C THR A 95 -9.75 -1.03 1.13
N LEU A 96 -10.47 -0.13 1.79
CA LEU A 96 -10.80 -0.20 3.21
C LEU A 96 -12.30 -0.52 3.31
N SER A 97 -12.62 -1.57 4.06
CA SER A 97 -14.00 -2.07 4.17
C SER A 97 -14.32 -2.52 5.59
N ASP A 98 -15.61 -2.65 5.91
CA ASP A 98 -16.07 -3.29 7.13
C ASP A 98 -15.66 -4.76 7.17
N SER A 99 -15.09 -5.22 8.29
CA SER A 99 -14.60 -6.59 8.43
C SER A 99 -15.71 -7.65 8.43
N ASN A 100 -16.95 -7.28 8.79
CA ASN A 100 -18.12 -8.15 8.76
C ASN A 100 -18.85 -8.12 7.40
N ASN A 101 -18.65 -7.07 6.60
CA ASN A 101 -19.24 -6.94 5.28
C ASN A 101 -18.31 -6.17 4.33
N VAL A 102 -17.52 -6.92 3.57
CA VAL A 102 -16.53 -6.40 2.62
C VAL A 102 -17.12 -5.57 1.46
N GLU A 103 -18.44 -5.64 1.22
CA GLU A 103 -19.12 -4.79 0.23
C GLU A 103 -19.40 -3.38 0.77
N ASN A 104 -19.34 -3.18 2.09
CA ASN A 104 -19.38 -1.87 2.72
C ASN A 104 -17.96 -1.28 2.71
N ILE A 105 -17.62 -0.64 1.59
CA ILE A 105 -16.31 -0.06 1.33
C ILE A 105 -16.34 1.41 1.77
N ASP A 106 -15.46 1.76 2.72
CA ASP A 106 -15.28 3.14 3.17
C ASP A 106 -14.39 3.93 2.20
N GLU A 107 -13.41 3.26 1.59
CA GLU A 107 -12.42 3.90 0.74
C GLU A 107 -11.84 2.98 -0.31
N ILE A 108 -11.50 3.57 -1.46
CA ILE A 108 -10.79 2.93 -2.56
C ILE A 108 -9.63 3.84 -2.99
N LEU A 109 -8.42 3.31 -3.00
CA LEU A 109 -7.22 4.01 -3.39
C LEU A 109 -6.56 3.32 -4.59
N PHE A 110 -6.20 4.11 -5.60
CA PHE A 110 -5.28 3.68 -6.64
C PHE A 110 -3.86 4.00 -6.21
N CYS A 111 -3.02 2.97 -6.12
CA CYS A 111 -1.72 3.08 -5.47
C CYS A 111 -0.59 2.69 -6.42
N SER A 112 0.50 3.44 -6.35
CA SER A 112 1.82 3.00 -6.79
C SER A 112 2.76 2.99 -5.59
N SER A 113 3.53 1.92 -5.43
CA SER A 113 4.52 1.82 -4.35
C SER A 113 5.92 1.49 -4.86
N VAL A 114 6.90 1.83 -4.02
CA VAL A 114 8.30 1.41 -4.18
C VAL A 114 8.79 0.85 -2.85
N THR A 115 9.42 -0.33 -2.91
CA THR A 115 10.06 -0.97 -1.76
C THR A 115 11.58 -0.78 -1.82
N GLU A 116 12.12 -0.16 -0.77
CA GLU A 116 13.54 0.11 -0.58
C GLU A 116 14.03 -0.53 0.73
N PRO A 117 15.23 -1.15 0.75
CA PRO A 117 15.88 -1.47 2.00
C PRO A 117 16.36 -0.17 2.68
N PRO A 118 16.35 -0.09 4.01
CA PRO A 118 17.02 0.97 4.76
C PRO A 118 18.50 1.07 4.37
N THR A 119 19.03 2.28 4.36
CA THR A 119 20.43 2.52 3.97
C THR A 119 21.40 2.41 5.14
N GLY A 120 20.89 2.40 6.37
CA GLY A 120 21.67 2.24 7.60
C GLY A 120 20.81 2.07 8.86
N GLU A 121 21.46 1.96 10.02
CA GLU A 121 20.78 1.82 11.32
C GLU A 121 19.92 3.05 11.66
N GLU A 122 20.36 4.24 11.31
CA GLU A 122 19.62 5.49 11.55
C GLU A 122 18.27 5.49 10.82
N ASP A 123 18.22 5.02 9.56
CA ASP A 123 16.97 4.85 8.81
C ASP A 123 16.04 3.84 9.50
N ILE A 124 16.59 2.73 9.99
CA ILE A 124 15.80 1.72 10.72
C ILE A 124 15.18 2.34 11.96
N LEU A 125 15.95 3.08 12.75
CA LEU A 125 15.46 3.76 13.97
C LEU A 125 14.38 4.79 13.63
N PHE A 126 14.55 5.55 12.55
CA PHE A 126 13.56 6.49 12.05
C PHE A 126 12.24 5.79 11.68
N PHE A 127 12.28 4.65 10.99
CA PHE A 127 11.07 3.88 10.67
C PHE A 127 10.46 3.19 11.88
N LEU A 128 11.27 2.86 12.89
CA LEU A 128 10.79 2.25 14.13
C LEU A 128 10.08 3.25 15.05
N GLY A 129 10.30 4.55 14.86
CA GLY A 129 9.70 5.57 15.70
C GLY A 129 10.43 5.76 17.04
N ASP A 130 11.72 5.42 17.11
CA ASP A 130 12.47 5.44 18.37
C ASP A 130 12.61 6.88 18.91
N ASN A 131 12.56 7.02 20.24
CA ASN A 131 12.58 8.31 20.94
C ASN A 131 11.52 9.34 20.48
N GLU A 132 10.33 8.88 20.08
CA GLU A 132 9.24 9.76 19.61
C GLU A 132 9.64 10.61 18.40
N SER A 133 10.47 10.05 17.52
CA SER A 133 10.95 10.69 16.29
C SER A 133 10.70 9.81 15.07
N GLY A 134 10.70 10.39 13.87
CA GLY A 134 10.61 9.65 12.62
C GLY A 134 9.19 9.49 12.06
N LEU A 135 8.78 8.27 11.71
CA LEU A 135 7.51 8.05 11.01
C LEU A 135 6.26 8.55 11.75
N GLY A 136 6.34 8.83 13.04
CA GLY A 136 5.28 9.41 13.86
C GLY A 136 5.24 10.94 13.89
N GLU A 137 6.20 11.65 13.28
CA GLU A 137 6.27 13.12 13.25
C GLU A 137 5.20 13.74 12.33
N PRO A 138 4.72 14.97 12.60
CA PRO A 138 3.52 15.54 11.96
C PRO A 138 3.62 15.62 10.44
N SER A 139 4.85 15.81 9.93
CA SER A 139 5.14 15.91 8.51
C SER A 139 6.16 14.87 8.06
N TYR A 140 5.99 14.37 6.84
CA TYR A 140 6.98 13.59 6.13
C TYR A 140 7.45 14.35 4.89
N ASN A 141 8.76 14.55 4.74
CA ASN A 141 9.35 15.34 3.67
C ASN A 141 10.14 14.45 2.72
N PHE A 142 9.91 14.60 1.42
CA PHE A 142 10.80 14.07 0.39
C PHE A 142 11.53 15.22 -0.27
N SER A 143 12.86 15.14 -0.34
CA SER A 143 13.63 16.00 -1.23
C SER A 143 13.36 15.65 -2.68
N ARG A 144 13.69 16.57 -3.59
CA ARG A 144 13.69 16.31 -5.04
C ARG A 144 14.50 15.05 -5.38
N GLU A 145 15.65 14.85 -4.72
CA GLU A 145 16.53 13.72 -4.91
C GLU A 145 15.90 12.39 -4.48
N ASP A 146 15.18 12.37 -3.35
CA ASP A 146 14.47 11.18 -2.87
C ASP A 146 13.43 10.74 -3.90
N LEU A 147 12.69 11.70 -4.47
CA LEU A 147 11.67 11.45 -5.48
C LEU A 147 12.24 10.81 -6.76
N TYR A 148 13.52 11.00 -7.09
CA TYR A 148 14.16 10.34 -8.23
C TYR A 148 14.33 8.83 -8.04
N THR A 149 14.24 8.33 -6.80
CA THR A 149 14.19 6.89 -6.51
C THR A 149 12.87 6.29 -6.99
N PHE A 150 11.80 7.09 -6.95
CA PHE A 150 10.44 6.64 -7.27
C PHE A 150 10.04 6.96 -8.71
N LEU A 151 10.45 8.09 -9.25
CA LEU A 151 10.06 8.59 -10.57
C LEU A 151 11.27 8.99 -11.40
N SER A 152 11.11 9.04 -12.71
CA SER A 152 12.17 9.61 -13.57
C SER A 152 12.36 11.10 -13.26
N ARG A 153 13.60 11.61 -13.42
CA ARG A 153 13.91 13.03 -13.20
C ARG A 153 12.95 13.98 -13.91
N ALA A 154 12.68 13.70 -15.19
CA ALA A 154 11.75 14.50 -16.00
C ALA A 154 10.32 14.52 -15.45
N GLU A 155 9.85 13.42 -14.86
CA GLU A 155 8.52 13.36 -14.25
C GLU A 155 8.49 14.08 -12.90
N VAL A 156 9.53 13.96 -12.08
CA VAL A 156 9.66 14.71 -10.83
C VAL A 156 9.66 16.21 -11.10
N ASP A 157 10.56 16.68 -11.97
CA ASP A 157 10.69 18.10 -12.30
C ASP A 157 9.37 18.69 -12.81
N LYS A 158 8.69 17.94 -13.67
CA LYS A 158 7.37 18.31 -14.21
C LYS A 158 6.31 18.42 -13.12
N ARG A 159 6.25 17.48 -12.17
CA ARG A 159 5.21 17.43 -11.11
C ARG A 159 5.44 18.49 -10.03
N LEU A 160 6.69 18.69 -9.63
CA LEU A 160 7.08 19.75 -8.68
C LEU A 160 6.78 21.15 -9.23
N ALA A 161 7.06 21.37 -10.52
CA ALA A 161 6.80 22.65 -11.18
C ALA A 161 5.31 23.07 -11.18
N VAL A 162 4.37 22.11 -11.07
CA VAL A 162 2.94 22.43 -11.02
C VAL A 162 2.58 23.21 -9.76
N ASN A 163 3.14 22.82 -8.62
CA ASN A 163 2.81 23.40 -7.32
C ASN A 163 3.81 24.48 -6.87
N GLY A 164 4.89 24.71 -7.62
CA GLY A 164 5.99 25.59 -7.20
C GLY A 164 6.87 24.95 -6.11
N ASP A 165 6.79 23.63 -5.97
CA ASP A 165 7.46 22.81 -4.96
C ASP A 165 8.89 22.51 -5.39
N GLU A 166 9.71 23.53 -5.65
CA GLU A 166 11.00 23.32 -6.31
C GLU A 166 11.87 22.28 -5.59
N ASP A 167 11.99 22.34 -4.27
CA ASP A 167 12.96 21.53 -3.53
C ASP A 167 12.47 20.14 -3.07
N GLY A 168 11.18 19.83 -3.23
CA GLY A 168 10.61 18.58 -2.74
C GLY A 168 9.14 18.70 -2.35
N VAL A 169 8.59 17.67 -1.71
CA VAL A 169 7.19 17.63 -1.28
C VAL A 169 7.07 17.30 0.20
N THR A 170 6.11 17.94 0.84
CA THR A 170 5.75 17.68 2.24
C THR A 170 4.37 17.04 2.29
N TYR A 171 4.25 15.99 3.08
CA TYR A 171 2.99 15.36 3.46
C TYR A 171 2.75 15.57 4.95
N SER A 172 1.51 15.81 5.33
CA SER A 172 1.09 15.99 6.72
C SER A 172 0.19 14.86 7.18
N ARG A 173 0.26 14.53 8.47
CA ARG A 173 -0.70 13.62 9.10
C ARG A 173 -2.03 14.35 9.33
N ALA A 174 -3.13 13.60 9.44
CA ALA A 174 -4.47 14.18 9.63
C ALA A 174 -4.64 14.93 10.96
N ASN A 175 -3.91 14.55 12.01
CA ASN A 175 -3.89 15.22 13.30
C ASN A 175 -2.52 15.86 13.51
N GLU A 176 -2.35 17.11 13.07
CA GLU A 176 -1.09 17.85 13.18
C GLU A 176 -0.86 18.45 14.57
N GLU A 177 -1.86 18.43 15.46
CA GLU A 177 -1.75 19.04 16.80
C GLU A 177 -0.87 18.24 17.78
N GLU A 178 -0.67 16.95 17.51
CA GLU A 178 0.22 16.10 18.28
C GLU A 178 1.62 16.09 17.66
N ASP A 179 2.64 16.44 18.45
CA ASP A 179 4.04 16.44 18.00
C ASP A 179 4.53 15.05 17.56
N PHE A 180 3.91 13.98 18.07
CA PHE A 180 4.20 12.62 17.66
C PHE A 180 2.97 11.72 17.83
N MET A 181 2.70 10.89 16.82
CA MET A 181 1.68 9.84 16.87
C MET A 181 2.32 8.48 16.58
N PRO A 182 2.18 7.47 17.46
CA PRO A 182 2.69 6.14 17.20
C PRO A 182 2.11 5.54 15.92
N ALA A 183 2.96 4.89 15.12
CA ALA A 183 2.54 4.21 13.90
C ALA A 183 1.76 2.93 14.18
N PHE A 184 0.95 2.53 13.21
CA PHE A 184 0.11 1.35 13.30
C PHE A 184 0.94 0.08 13.09
N ASN A 185 0.60 -0.97 13.85
CA ASN A 185 1.17 -2.30 13.71
C ASN A 185 0.16 -3.25 13.06
N GLY A 186 0.63 -4.34 12.48
CA GLY A 186 -0.29 -5.33 11.92
C GLY A 186 0.36 -6.48 11.18
N VAL A 187 -0.48 -7.17 10.40
CA VAL A 187 -0.07 -8.31 9.57
C VAL A 187 -0.72 -8.18 8.20
N GLU A 188 0.09 -8.34 7.16
CA GLU A 188 -0.35 -8.54 5.79
C GLU A 188 -0.22 -10.03 5.44
N THR A 189 -1.28 -10.63 4.88
CA THR A 189 -1.22 -11.94 4.26
C THR A 189 -1.46 -11.77 2.77
N VAL A 190 -0.53 -12.23 1.94
CA VAL A 190 -0.60 -12.15 0.47
C VAL A 190 -0.74 -13.55 -0.09
N ILE A 191 -1.65 -13.74 -1.03
CA ILE A 191 -1.83 -14.97 -1.81
C ILE A 191 -1.40 -14.75 -3.26
N PHE A 192 -0.71 -15.73 -3.83
CA PHE A 192 -0.23 -15.70 -5.22
C PHE A 192 -1.00 -16.66 -6.14
N ASP A 193 -2.01 -17.35 -5.61
CA ASP A 193 -2.96 -18.14 -6.39
C ASP A 193 -4.35 -18.11 -5.72
N ALA A 194 -5.38 -18.45 -6.49
CA ALA A 194 -6.78 -18.42 -6.05
C ALA A 194 -7.09 -19.34 -4.85
N ASN A 195 -6.31 -20.42 -4.68
CA ASN A 195 -6.50 -21.37 -3.58
C ASN A 195 -5.64 -21.01 -2.35
N GLY A 196 -4.76 -19.99 -2.46
CA GLY A 196 -3.82 -19.63 -1.40
C GLY A 196 -2.77 -20.71 -1.11
N THR A 197 -2.39 -21.49 -2.13
CA THR A 197 -1.37 -22.54 -2.01
C THR A 197 0.03 -21.93 -1.87
N THR A 198 0.26 -20.84 -2.59
CA THR A 198 1.46 -20.01 -2.52
C THR A 198 1.10 -18.62 -2.01
N GLY A 199 2.04 -18.01 -1.29
CA GLY A 199 1.80 -16.75 -0.61
C GLY A 199 2.89 -16.39 0.39
N GLU A 200 2.71 -15.27 1.05
CA GLU A 200 3.59 -14.79 2.10
C GLU A 200 2.78 -14.15 3.23
N SER A 201 3.38 -14.13 4.41
CA SER A 201 2.91 -13.35 5.54
C SER A 201 3.98 -12.34 5.89
N ARG A 202 3.56 -11.11 6.14
CA ARG A 202 4.44 -10.00 6.52
C ARG A 202 3.96 -9.39 7.81
N ARG A 203 4.88 -9.11 8.72
CA ARG A 203 4.60 -8.33 9.92
C ARG A 203 4.86 -6.87 9.58
N ILE A 204 3.81 -6.07 9.72
CA ILE A 204 3.89 -4.61 9.63
C ILE A 204 4.33 -4.12 11.00
N MET A 205 5.58 -3.65 11.06
CA MET A 205 6.18 -3.11 12.27
C MET A 205 5.70 -1.69 12.52
N ASN A 206 5.61 -0.88 11.47
CA ASN A 206 5.03 0.45 11.52
C ASN A 206 4.36 0.77 10.19
N LEU A 207 3.19 1.38 10.23
CA LEU A 207 2.49 1.91 9.08
C LEU A 207 1.93 3.27 9.45
N MET A 208 2.21 4.27 8.63
CA MET A 208 1.72 5.62 8.86
C MET A 208 1.18 6.26 7.59
N PRO A 209 -0.08 6.72 7.60
CA PRO A 209 -0.64 7.55 6.54
C PRO A 209 -0.35 9.03 6.77
N HIS A 210 0.00 9.72 5.68
CA HIS A 210 0.10 11.15 5.55
C HIS A 210 -0.64 11.58 4.27
N SER A 211 -0.89 12.86 4.11
CA SER A 211 -1.59 13.41 2.95
C SER A 211 -1.07 14.78 2.59
N ARG A 212 -1.29 15.18 1.35
CA ARG A 212 -1.08 16.57 0.93
C ARG A 212 -2.18 17.02 0.01
N SER A 213 -2.46 18.31 0.05
CA SER A 213 -3.36 18.94 -0.89
C SER A 213 -2.63 19.17 -2.22
N LEU A 214 -3.31 18.85 -3.31
CA LEU A 214 -2.93 19.21 -4.68
C LEU A 214 -3.82 20.37 -5.15
N GLN A 215 -3.53 20.90 -6.33
CA GLN A 215 -4.40 21.88 -6.98
C GLN A 215 -5.83 21.33 -7.20
N ASN A 216 -6.80 22.23 -7.31
CA ASN A 216 -8.22 21.92 -7.54
C ASN A 216 -8.85 21.00 -6.47
N SER A 217 -8.39 21.12 -5.22
CA SER A 217 -8.92 20.35 -4.07
C SER A 217 -8.76 18.84 -4.23
N LEU A 218 -7.82 18.40 -5.08
CA LEU A 218 -7.39 17.02 -5.13
C LEU A 218 -6.47 16.73 -3.94
N PHE A 219 -6.41 15.46 -3.55
CA PHE A 219 -5.56 14.99 -2.47
C PHE A 219 -4.72 13.83 -2.94
N GLU A 220 -3.49 13.79 -2.45
CA GLU A 220 -2.62 12.63 -2.55
C GLU A 220 -2.31 12.13 -1.14
N GLU A 221 -2.39 10.82 -0.98
CA GLU A 221 -1.98 10.13 0.23
C GLU A 221 -0.58 9.52 0.06
N LEU A 222 0.19 9.60 1.12
CA LEU A 222 1.43 8.86 1.30
C LEU A 222 1.20 7.86 2.44
N ILE A 223 1.38 6.58 2.18
CA ILE A 223 1.41 5.57 3.25
C ILE A 223 2.82 5.01 3.28
N VAL A 224 3.52 5.20 4.40
CA VAL A 224 4.83 4.59 4.62
C VAL A 224 4.65 3.38 5.52
N ALA A 225 5.07 2.22 5.04
CA ALA A 225 5.00 0.96 5.78
C ALA A 225 6.39 0.35 5.94
N PHE A 226 6.69 -0.11 7.14
CA PHE A 226 7.93 -0.79 7.49
C PHE A 226 7.62 -2.21 7.94
N TRP A 227 8.19 -3.20 7.26
CA TRP A 227 7.76 -4.58 7.43
C TRP A 227 8.88 -5.61 7.21
N VAL A 228 8.63 -6.82 7.72
CA VAL A 228 9.47 -8.01 7.53
C VAL A 228 8.61 -9.19 7.05
N THR A 229 9.18 -10.08 6.25
CA THR A 229 8.49 -11.31 5.84
C THR A 229 8.62 -12.37 6.94
N THR A 230 7.50 -12.83 7.47
CA THR A 230 7.47 -13.84 8.52
C THR A 230 7.28 -15.25 7.99
N SER A 231 6.73 -15.41 6.79
CA SER A 231 6.64 -16.71 6.13
C SER A 231 6.54 -16.58 4.61
N HIS A 232 7.05 -17.57 3.88
CA HIS A 232 6.88 -17.70 2.44
C HIS A 232 6.51 -19.14 2.08
N ASN A 233 5.41 -19.32 1.35
CA ASN A 233 4.84 -20.62 0.97
C ASN A 233 4.71 -21.60 2.15
N GLY A 234 4.21 -21.09 3.28
CA GLY A 234 4.03 -21.86 4.52
C GLY A 234 5.30 -22.17 5.31
N LYS A 235 6.48 -21.76 4.81
CA LYS A 235 7.74 -21.86 5.56
C LYS A 235 7.97 -20.59 6.35
N GLU A 236 8.11 -20.72 7.66
CA GLU A 236 8.47 -19.61 8.53
C GLU A 236 9.87 -19.10 8.22
N ILE A 237 10.06 -17.80 8.36
CA ILE A 237 11.36 -17.15 8.24
C ILE A 237 11.64 -16.42 9.54
N THR A 238 12.81 -16.65 10.10
CA THR A 238 13.27 -15.94 11.31
C THR A 238 13.44 -14.46 10.98
N ILE A 239 12.86 -13.60 11.84
CA ILE A 239 12.89 -12.14 11.64
C ILE A 239 14.30 -11.57 11.92
N GLU A 240 15.02 -12.16 12.88
CA GLU A 240 16.35 -11.69 13.33
C GLU A 240 17.42 -11.72 12.23
N ASP A 241 17.19 -12.51 11.16
CA ASP A 241 18.11 -12.64 10.03
C ASP A 241 17.77 -11.71 8.85
N GLN A 242 16.77 -10.84 9.00
CA GLN A 242 16.27 -9.99 7.91
C GLN A 242 16.45 -8.51 8.22
N LEU A 243 16.82 -7.75 7.17
CA LEU A 243 16.61 -6.32 7.19
C LEU A 243 15.14 -6.03 6.87
N PRO A 244 14.44 -5.25 7.71
CA PRO A 244 13.10 -4.76 7.38
C PRO A 244 13.15 -3.91 6.11
N LEU A 245 12.01 -3.83 5.42
CA LEU A 245 11.85 -3.09 4.18
C LEU A 245 10.90 -1.92 4.39
N ALA A 246 11.24 -0.76 3.81
CA ALA A 246 10.37 0.40 3.73
C ALA A 246 9.61 0.36 2.40
N GLU A 247 8.28 0.39 2.47
CA GLU A 247 7.39 0.57 1.33
C GLU A 247 6.79 1.97 1.39
N TYR A 248 7.08 2.77 0.36
CA TYR A 248 6.46 4.07 0.15
C TYR A 248 5.33 3.94 -0.84
N ILE A 249 4.12 4.30 -0.44
CA ILE A 249 2.92 4.13 -1.24
C ILE A 249 2.33 5.51 -1.51
N PHE A 250 2.38 5.93 -2.76
CA PHE A 250 1.63 7.09 -3.23
C PHE A 250 0.25 6.61 -3.66
N ALA A 251 -0.79 7.31 -3.22
CA ALA A 251 -2.16 6.90 -3.43
C ALA A 251 -3.06 8.09 -3.78
N ILE A 252 -4.03 7.82 -4.66
CA ILE A 252 -5.11 8.76 -4.95
C ILE A 252 -6.45 8.06 -4.74
N LYS A 253 -7.43 8.82 -4.25
CA LYS A 253 -8.76 8.31 -4.02
C LYS A 253 -9.52 8.10 -5.33
N LEU A 254 -10.20 6.96 -5.43
CA LEU A 254 -11.12 6.65 -6.51
C LEU A 254 -12.53 6.45 -5.98
N GLU A 255 -13.51 6.74 -6.82
CA GLU A 255 -14.88 6.33 -6.62
C GLU A 255 -15.12 4.93 -7.17
N ARG A 256 -16.08 4.20 -6.60
CA ARG A 256 -16.48 2.86 -7.09
C ARG A 256 -16.88 2.90 -8.57
N THR A 257 -17.45 4.00 -9.04
CA THR A 257 -17.85 4.20 -10.44
C THR A 257 -16.67 4.31 -11.41
N ASN A 258 -15.46 4.65 -10.92
CA ASN A 258 -14.26 4.72 -11.74
C ASN A 258 -13.65 3.34 -12.04
N ILE A 259 -14.20 2.26 -11.46
CA ILE A 259 -13.61 0.92 -11.51
C ILE A 259 -14.59 -0.04 -12.13
N LYS A 260 -14.13 -0.82 -13.10
CA LYS A 260 -14.89 -1.89 -13.71
C LYS A 260 -14.11 -3.20 -13.68
N VAL A 261 -14.74 -4.21 -13.10
CA VAL A 261 -14.24 -5.59 -13.02
C VAL A 261 -14.92 -6.41 -14.12
N ILE A 262 -14.12 -7.16 -14.88
CA ILE A 262 -14.51 -7.96 -16.04
C ILE A 262 -14.13 -9.41 -15.78
#